data_AF-A0A959QJT9-F1
#
_entry.id   AF-A0A959QJT9-F1
#
_cell.length_a   1.000
_cell.length_b   1.000
_cell.length_c   1.000
_cell.angle_alpha   90.00
_cell.angle_beta   90.00
_cell.angle_gamma   90.00
#
_symmetry.space_group_name_H-M   'P 1'
#
loop_
_entity.id
_entity.type
_entity.pdbx_description
1 polymer ?
#
loop_
_entity_poly.entity_id
_entity_poly.type
_entity_poly.pdbx_seq_one_letter_code
_entity_poly.pdbx_strand_id
1 'polypeptide(L)'
;MLNFYQIVKDNLKFNRFEFRETVCLEYTCPIDAEQVGIFSKNDYIVHVLSGKKTYKTVNGEWTVTPGETLYFKKGAEIINQ
;
A
#
# COMPACT_ATOMS: atom_id res chain seq x y z
N MET A 1 -1.74 2.11 -18.20
CA MET A 1 -1.78 1.48 -16.86
C MET A 1 -0.69 2.14 -16.01
N LEU A 2 -0.98 2.54 -14.78
CA LEU A 2 -0.07 3.37 -13.96
C LEU A 2 1.00 2.50 -13.28
N ASN A 3 2.30 2.80 -13.47
CA ASN A 3 3.37 2.14 -12.72
C ASN A 3 3.64 2.92 -11.42
N PHE A 4 2.94 2.55 -10.35
CA PHE A 4 3.05 3.26 -9.07
C PHE A 4 4.45 3.20 -8.47
N TYR A 5 5.21 2.10 -8.68
CA TYR A 5 6.60 2.01 -8.25
C TYR A 5 7.47 3.06 -8.95
N GLN A 6 7.33 3.22 -10.27
CA GLN A 6 8.11 4.21 -11.01
C GLN A 6 7.72 5.65 -10.63
N ILE A 7 6.43 5.91 -10.40
CA ILE A 7 5.94 7.21 -9.92
C ILE A 7 6.49 7.52 -8.52
N VAL A 8 6.40 6.52 -7.64
CA VAL A 8 7.24 6.28 -6.46
C VAL A 8 8.62 6.90 -6.57
N LYS A 9 9.39 6.22 -7.42
CA LYS A 9 10.83 6.36 -7.61
C LYS A 9 11.27 7.66 -8.28
N ASP A 10 10.43 8.26 -9.12
CA ASP A 10 10.83 9.43 -9.91
C ASP A 10 10.26 10.75 -9.35
N ASN A 11 9.30 10.69 -8.43
CA ASN A 11 8.64 11.89 -7.91
C ASN A 11 9.23 12.32 -6.55
N LEU A 12 9.78 13.53 -6.49
CA LEU A 12 10.37 14.10 -5.29
C LEU A 12 9.32 14.61 -4.26
N LYS A 13 8.03 14.59 -4.60
CA LYS A 13 6.96 15.07 -3.71
C LYS A 13 6.55 14.04 -2.64
N PHE A 14 6.97 12.79 -2.76
CA PHE A 14 6.73 11.78 -1.74
C PHE A 14 7.83 11.81 -0.69
N ASN A 15 7.46 11.83 0.58
CA ASN A 15 8.38 11.46 1.66
C ASN A 15 8.73 9.99 1.48
N ARG A 16 9.95 9.71 1.04
CA ARG A 16 10.39 8.35 0.73
C ARG A 16 11.88 8.19 0.99
N PHE A 17 12.27 6.93 1.13
CA PHE A 17 13.67 6.54 1.15
C PHE A 17 13.84 5.24 0.35
N GLU A 18 15.06 5.02 -0.14
CA GLU A 18 15.42 3.78 -0.80
C GLU A 18 16.25 2.93 0.16
N PHE A 19 15.92 1.65 0.25
CA PHE A 19 16.69 0.67 1.00
C PHE A 19 16.95 -0.54 0.11
N ARG A 20 18.21 -0.72 -0.31
CA ARG A 20 18.61 -1.74 -1.29
C ARG A 20 17.80 -1.59 -2.58
N GLU A 21 16.98 -2.58 -2.92
CA GLU A 21 16.15 -2.60 -4.13
C GLU A 21 14.70 -2.16 -3.86
N THR A 22 14.39 -1.75 -2.62
CA THR A 22 13.04 -1.38 -2.18
C THR A 22 12.90 0.13 -2.05
N VAL A 23 11.80 0.68 -2.55
CA VAL A 23 11.39 2.06 -2.30
C VAL A 23 10.34 2.06 -1.19
N CYS A 24 10.65 2.72 -0.08
CA CYS A 24 9.75 2.90 1.04
C CYS A 24 9.18 4.31 0.98
N LEU A 25 7.86 4.45 1.07
CA LEU A 25 7.20 5.76 1.07
C LEU A 25 6.31 5.91 2.30
N GLU A 26 6.31 7.09 2.89
CA GLU A 26 5.30 7.48 3.86
C GLU A 26 3.99 7.70 3.11
N TYR A 27 3.00 6.87 3.40
CA TYR A 27 1.71 6.91 2.73
C TYR A 27 0.62 7.30 3.73
N THR A 28 0.16 8.54 3.62
CA THR A 28 -1.07 9.00 4.27
C THR A 28 -2.18 8.89 3.23
N CYS A 29 -3.16 8.00 3.44
CA CYS A 29 -4.23 7.77 2.48
C CYS A 29 -5.00 9.09 2.24
N PRO A 30 -4.99 9.68 1.04
CA PRO A 30 -5.93 10.73 0.72
C PRO A 30 -7.33 10.10 0.59
N ILE A 31 -8.34 10.84 1.04
CA ILE A 31 -9.76 10.40 1.13
C ILE A 31 -10.30 9.87 -0.22
N ASP A 32 -9.68 10.23 -1.36
CA ASP A 32 -10.10 9.83 -2.71
C ASP A 32 -9.21 8.77 -3.39
N ALA A 33 -8.39 8.01 -2.67
CA ALA A 33 -7.56 6.94 -3.24
C ALA A 33 -8.35 5.66 -3.61
N GLU A 34 -9.57 5.82 -4.11
CA GLU A 34 -10.61 4.79 -4.26
C GLU A 34 -10.35 3.78 -5.40
N GLN A 35 -9.24 3.88 -6.13
CA GLN A 35 -8.96 2.99 -7.26
C GLN A 35 -7.51 2.51 -7.30
N VAL A 36 -7.11 1.75 -6.28
CA VAL A 36 -6.05 0.76 -6.47
C VAL A 36 -6.76 -0.54 -6.85
N GLY A 37 -6.58 -0.98 -8.10
CA GLY A 37 -7.37 -2.09 -8.67
C GLY A 37 -7.39 -3.35 -7.79
N ILE A 38 -8.39 -4.22 -8.04
CA ILE A 38 -8.79 -5.37 -7.20
C ILE A 38 -7.65 -6.32 -6.80
N PHE A 39 -6.53 -6.34 -7.51
CA PHE A 39 -5.40 -7.20 -7.19
C PHE A 39 -4.11 -6.41 -7.08
N SER A 40 -3.35 -6.72 -6.03
CA SER A 40 -1.98 -6.27 -5.87
C SER A 40 -1.13 -6.62 -7.10
N LYS A 41 -0.39 -5.65 -7.63
CA LYS A 41 0.45 -5.82 -8.83
C LYS A 41 1.88 -6.28 -8.50
N ASN A 42 2.34 -6.02 -7.29
CA ASN A 42 3.69 -6.32 -6.82
C ASN A 42 3.63 -6.87 -5.40
N ASP A 43 4.68 -7.55 -4.97
CA ASP A 43 4.88 -7.82 -3.56
C ASP A 43 5.19 -6.51 -2.82
N TYR A 44 4.45 -6.19 -1.76
CA TYR A 44 4.72 -5.02 -0.93
C TYR A 44 4.31 -5.22 0.52
N ILE A 45 4.86 -4.38 1.39
CA ILE A 45 4.58 -4.38 2.82
C ILE A 45 3.90 -3.06 3.17
N VAL A 46 2.89 -3.13 4.04
CA VAL A 46 2.31 -1.95 4.70
C VAL A 46 2.54 -2.09 6.20
N HIS A 47 3.24 -1.11 6.76
CA HIS A 47 3.41 -0.96 8.19
C HIS A 47 2.61 0.25 8.66
N VAL A 48 1.74 0.07 9.65
CA VAL A 48 0.89 1.17 10.14
C VAL A 48 1.64 1.93 11.23
N LEU A 49 2.01 3.17 10.96
CA LEU A 49 2.66 4.05 11.94
C LEU A 49 1.64 4.73 12.87
N SER A 50 0.46 5.07 12.35
CA SER A 50 -0.62 5.73 13.08
C SER A 50 -1.98 5.51 12.39
N GLY A 51 -3.08 5.80 13.08
CA GLY A 51 -4.43 5.57 12.57
C GLY A 51 -4.80 4.09 12.49
N LYS A 52 -5.65 3.72 11.52
CA LYS A 52 -5.97 2.33 11.20
C LYS A 52 -6.24 2.20 9.70
N LYS A 53 -6.05 1.01 9.14
CA LYS A 53 -6.37 0.72 7.74
C LYS A 53 -7.16 -0.58 7.64
N THR A 54 -8.22 -0.58 6.83
CA THR A 54 -9.13 -1.73 6.73
C THR A 54 -9.19 -2.21 5.28
N TYR A 55 -8.73 -3.42 5.05
CA TYR A 55 -8.73 -4.05 3.73
C TYR A 55 -9.90 -5.01 3.60
N LYS A 56 -10.70 -4.87 2.54
CA LYS A 56 -11.77 -5.80 2.21
C LYS A 56 -11.34 -6.79 1.14
N THR A 57 -11.63 -8.05 1.35
CA THR A 57 -11.37 -9.18 0.42
C THR A 57 -12.64 -10.02 0.30
N VAL A 58 -12.74 -10.94 -0.67
CA VAL A 58 -13.87 -11.88 -0.74
C VAL A 58 -13.98 -12.76 0.50
N ASN A 59 -12.87 -12.97 1.21
CA ASN A 59 -12.81 -13.84 2.37
C ASN A 59 -13.07 -13.09 3.69
N GLY A 60 -13.29 -11.77 3.64
CA GLY A 60 -13.57 -10.94 4.81
C GLY A 60 -12.74 -9.67 4.87
N GLU A 61 -12.80 -9.01 6.04
CA GLU A 61 -12.15 -7.73 6.29
C GLU A 61 -10.99 -7.86 7.27
N TRP A 62 -9.90 -7.16 6.97
CA TRP A 62 -8.67 -7.15 7.77
C TRP A 62 -8.39 -5.72 8.21
N THR A 63 -8.49 -5.45 9.50
CA THR A 63 -8.15 -4.14 10.07
C THR A 63 -6.77 -4.21 10.73
N VAL A 64 -5.93 -3.23 10.41
CA VAL A 64 -4.55 -3.12 10.88
C VAL A 64 -4.41 -1.81 11.65
N THR A 65 -3.75 -1.88 12.80
CA THR A 65 -3.57 -0.82 13.78
C THR A 65 -2.08 -0.49 13.97
N PRO A 66 -1.73 0.59 14.69
CA PRO A 66 -0.33 1.04 14.76
C PRO A 66 0.62 -0.01 15.33
N GLY A 67 1.76 -0.21 14.68
CA GLY A 67 2.75 -1.23 15.00
C GLY A 67 2.57 -2.56 14.27
N GLU A 68 1.40 -2.79 13.65
CA GLU A 68 1.15 -4.00 12.87
C GLU A 68 1.62 -3.85 11.41
N THR A 69 1.94 -4.99 10.81
CA THR A 69 2.49 -5.08 9.45
C THR A 69 1.72 -6.10 8.64
N LEU A 70 1.28 -5.72 7.44
CA LEU A 70 0.75 -6.65 6.44
C LEU A 70 1.71 -6.79 5.27
N TYR A 71 1.87 -8.03 4.82
CA TYR A 71 2.51 -8.35 3.56
C TYR A 71 1.46 -8.69 2.52
N PHE A 72 1.46 -7.95 1.42
CA PHE A 72 0.63 -8.21 0.26
C PHE A 72 1.46 -8.93 -0.78
N LYS A 73 1.12 -10.20 -1.01
CA LYS A 73 1.70 -10.97 -2.11
C LYS A 73 1.18 -10.41 -3.44
N LYS A 74 2.02 -10.41 -4.48
CA LYS A 74 1.54 -10.15 -5.85
C LYS A 74 0.34 -11.05 -6.18
N GLY A 75 -0.74 -10.45 -6.65
CA GLY A 75 -2.01 -11.14 -6.92
C GLY A 75 -2.93 -11.31 -5.71
N ALA A 76 -2.56 -10.81 -4.53
CA ALA A 76 -3.48 -10.72 -3.39
C ALA A 76 -4.66 -9.81 -3.75
N GLU A 77 -5.86 -10.24 -3.40
CA GLU A 77 -7.09 -9.49 -3.64
C GLU A 77 -7.28 -8.39 -2.59
N ILE A 78 -7.60 -7.18 -3.06
CA ILE A 78 -7.89 -5.99 -2.27
C ILE A 78 -9.04 -5.26 -2.96
N ILE A 79 -10.27 -5.57 -2.56
CA ILE A 79 -11.47 -4.96 -3.14
C ILE A 79 -11.56 -3.49 -2.71
N ASN A 80 -11.22 -3.20 -1.45
CA ASN A 80 -11.21 -1.85 -0.90
C ASN A 80 -10.16 -1.74 0.23
N GLN A 81 -9.68 -0.52 0.52
CA GLN A 81 -8.60 -0.25 1.48
C GLN A 81 -8.82 1.02 2.31
#